data_AF-A0A7W3T0M5-F1
#
_entry.id   AF-A0A7W3T0M5-F1
#
_cell.length_a   1.000
_cell.length_b   1.000
_cell.length_c   1.000
_cell.angle_alpha   90.00
_cell.angle_beta   90.00
_cell.angle_gamma   90.00
#
_symmetry.space_group_name_H-M   'P 1'
#
loop_
_entity.id
_entity.type
_entity.pdbx_description
1 polymer ?
#
loop_
_entity_poly.entity_id
_entity_poly.type
_entity_poly.pdbx_seq_one_letter_code
_entity_poly.pdbx_strand_id
1 'polypeptide(L)'
;MTTDHDPLAPPPDPAGTPEPAGIVPPTGEWVARRLGLRLHPAPPGSGDPDRDGPDAPDLRDLIGLAVRRNPRRAHLLVSTVLGKHIPRSPAVVHGTAVALGRRVRALLGDRADGTVVLGYAETATALGHGVADGIGDAVYLHSTRRAVPGIPPAAGFEEEHSHHTSHLLLPADPDLLDGTGPLVLVDDELSTGRTLRNTITALHARRPRDLWVAVTLTDLRGPADVAALEKTAAELGTRIEVVALARGTVELPDDVLERGRALVAEEEARVAASAEEDTGPGDPGTVPGLVRRVDPPWPAGLPDGGRHGFTPADRRRLEALLPSIVAPLADALPIGARRVLVLGTEEFMYVPLRIAGALEEAFPSGEGPEVLFSTTTRSPVLPIDDPGYAIRSRLVFPAHDLP
;
A
#
# COMPACT_ATOMS: atom_id res chain seq x y z
N MET A 1 -23.39 37.90 56.43
CA MET A 1 -24.04 36.57 56.31
C MET A 1 -23.59 36.01 54.97
N THR A 2 -22.69 35.04 55.06
CA THR A 2 -21.99 34.33 53.98
C THR A 2 -22.92 33.36 53.26
N THR A 3 -22.88 33.34 51.92
CA THR A 3 -23.17 32.17 51.06
C THR A 3 -22.45 32.43 49.72
N ASP A 4 -21.24 31.94 49.54
CA ASP A 4 -20.82 30.61 49.03
C ASP A 4 -20.76 30.53 47.50
N HIS A 5 -19.55 30.21 47.04
CA HIS A 5 -19.09 30.22 45.66
C HIS A 5 -19.00 28.76 45.22
N ASP A 6 -19.78 28.33 44.23
CA ASP A 6 -19.68 26.99 43.64
C ASP A 6 -19.02 27.11 42.25
N PRO A 7 -17.82 26.54 42.01
CA PRO A 7 -17.17 26.58 40.71
C PRO A 7 -17.16 25.16 40.09
N LEU A 8 -18.22 24.76 39.39
CA LEU A 8 -18.19 23.61 38.47
C LEU A 8 -19.49 23.57 37.62
N ALA A 9 -19.49 24.33 36.52
CA ALA A 9 -20.41 24.11 35.41
C ALA A 9 -19.58 23.90 34.12
N PRO A 10 -19.78 22.80 33.37
CA PRO A 10 -19.08 22.58 32.11
C PRO A 10 -19.54 23.60 31.06
N PRO A 11 -18.67 24.00 30.11
CA PRO A 11 -19.05 24.94 29.06
C PRO A 11 -20.13 24.34 28.13
N PRO A 12 -20.99 25.19 27.54
CA PRO A 12 -22.04 24.74 26.64
C PRO A 12 -21.47 24.17 25.34
N ASP A 13 -22.15 23.13 24.87
CA ASP A 13 -21.94 22.40 23.62
C ASP A 13 -21.93 23.35 22.39
N PRO A 14 -20.85 23.41 21.58
CA PRO A 14 -20.86 24.15 20.33
C PRO A 14 -21.60 23.33 19.26
N ALA A 15 -22.93 23.46 19.23
CA ALA A 15 -23.72 23.12 18.07
C ALA A 15 -23.30 24.01 16.88
N GLY A 16 -22.86 23.36 15.79
CA GLY A 16 -22.81 23.98 14.46
C GLY A 16 -21.41 24.16 13.84
N THR A 17 -20.65 23.08 13.68
CA THR A 17 -19.58 23.04 12.68
C THR A 17 -20.19 22.62 11.34
N PRO A 18 -20.01 23.37 10.24
CA PRO A 18 -20.43 22.89 8.92
C PRO A 18 -19.61 21.64 8.56
N GLU A 19 -20.31 20.55 8.24
CA GLU A 19 -19.67 19.32 7.74
C GLU A 19 -18.82 19.63 6.49
N PRO A 20 -17.61 19.07 6.37
CA PRO A 20 -16.87 19.13 5.13
C PRO A 20 -17.63 18.35 4.05
N ALA A 21 -17.88 19.02 2.92
CA ALA A 21 -18.46 18.42 1.74
C ALA A 21 -17.60 17.23 1.26
N GLY A 22 -18.19 16.03 1.22
CA GLY A 22 -17.59 14.87 0.55
C GLY A 22 -17.63 13.56 1.33
N ILE A 23 -18.81 13.13 1.80
CA ILE A 23 -19.02 11.70 2.08
C ILE A 23 -18.98 10.98 0.73
N VAL A 24 -17.81 10.47 0.35
CA VAL A 24 -17.64 9.58 -0.79
C VAL A 24 -18.45 8.31 -0.47
N PRO A 25 -19.41 7.88 -1.32
CA PRO A 25 -20.16 6.66 -1.05
C PRO A 25 -19.19 5.47 -0.89
N PRO A 26 -19.54 4.43 -0.12
CA PRO A 26 -18.65 3.30 0.13
C PRO A 26 -18.16 2.73 -1.19
N THR A 27 -16.88 2.96 -1.48
CA THR A 27 -16.26 2.62 -2.75
C THR A 27 -16.40 1.12 -2.95
N GLY A 28 -17.14 0.70 -3.98
CA GLY A 28 -17.27 -0.71 -4.33
C GLY A 28 -18.68 -1.30 -4.27
N GLU A 29 -19.70 -0.60 -3.75
CA GLU A 29 -21.10 -1.11 -3.81
C GLU A 29 -21.54 -1.34 -5.27
N TRP A 30 -21.10 -0.48 -6.18
CA TRP A 30 -21.35 -0.62 -7.61
C TRP A 30 -20.80 -1.93 -8.17
N VAL A 31 -19.53 -2.23 -7.87
CA VAL A 31 -18.85 -3.45 -8.34
C VAL A 31 -19.43 -4.68 -7.66
N ALA A 32 -19.70 -4.59 -6.36
CA ALA A 32 -20.30 -5.66 -5.59
C ALA A 32 -21.66 -6.06 -6.18
N ARG A 33 -22.49 -5.09 -6.57
CA ARG A 33 -23.78 -5.35 -7.20
C ARG A 33 -23.64 -5.97 -8.59
N ARG A 34 -22.77 -5.42 -9.44
CA ARG A 34 -22.58 -5.88 -10.84
C ARG A 34 -21.92 -7.27 -10.91
N LEU A 35 -20.94 -7.54 -10.04
CA LEU A 35 -20.22 -8.81 -10.00
C LEU A 35 -20.79 -9.81 -8.99
N GLY A 36 -21.79 -9.43 -8.19
CA GLY A 36 -22.36 -10.27 -7.14
C GLY A 36 -21.41 -10.55 -5.95
N LEU A 37 -20.37 -9.73 -5.77
CA LEU A 37 -19.38 -9.89 -4.71
C LEU A 37 -19.96 -9.49 -3.36
N ARG A 38 -19.53 -10.18 -2.29
CA ARG A 38 -19.83 -9.77 -0.91
C ARG A 38 -18.56 -9.70 -0.08
N LEU A 39 -18.39 -8.59 0.62
CA LEU A 39 -17.35 -8.42 1.64
C LEU A 39 -17.97 -8.68 3.01
N HIS A 40 -17.40 -9.66 3.72
CA HIS A 40 -17.82 -10.02 5.07
C HIS A 40 -16.70 -9.65 6.04
N PRO A 41 -16.76 -8.46 6.69
CA PRO A 41 -15.86 -8.13 7.77
C PRO A 41 -15.95 -9.19 8.88
N ALA A 42 -14.84 -9.51 9.53
CA ALA A 42 -14.87 -10.45 10.63
C ALA A 42 -15.72 -9.88 11.80
N PRO A 43 -16.59 -10.67 12.46
CA PRO A 43 -17.56 -10.18 13.46
C PRO A 43 -16.93 -9.83 14.82
N PRO A 44 -17.10 -8.63 15.41
CA PRO A 44 -16.35 -8.13 16.58
C PRO A 44 -16.35 -9.06 17.82
N GLY A 45 -15.35 -8.93 18.70
CA GLY A 45 -15.22 -9.69 19.96
C GLY A 45 -14.44 -11.02 19.87
N SER A 46 -13.34 -11.08 19.11
CA SER A 46 -12.47 -12.27 19.01
C SER A 46 -11.33 -12.26 20.03
N GLY A 47 -11.15 -11.16 20.77
CA GLY A 47 -10.00 -10.91 21.63
C GLY A 47 -8.75 -10.52 20.84
N ASP A 48 -8.89 -10.16 19.56
CA ASP A 48 -7.76 -9.77 18.71
C ASP A 48 -7.58 -8.25 18.82
N PRO A 49 -6.50 -7.74 19.45
CA PRO A 49 -6.29 -6.31 19.61
C PRO A 49 -6.17 -5.56 18.28
N ASP A 50 -5.78 -6.25 17.20
CA ASP A 50 -5.73 -5.66 15.86
C ASP A 50 -7.11 -5.31 15.30
N ARG A 51 -8.16 -5.93 15.86
CA ARG A 51 -9.52 -5.95 15.33
C ARG A 51 -10.57 -5.41 16.30
N ASP A 52 -10.39 -5.67 17.59
CA ASP A 52 -11.31 -5.31 18.65
C ASP A 52 -10.83 -4.07 19.43
N GLY A 53 -9.70 -3.49 19.03
CA GLY A 53 -9.22 -2.21 19.54
C GLY A 53 -10.16 -1.05 19.15
N PRO A 54 -10.27 0.01 19.97
CA PRO A 54 -11.15 1.14 19.70
C PRO A 54 -10.83 1.89 18.40
N ASP A 55 -9.59 1.74 17.90
CA ASP A 55 -9.09 2.37 16.67
C ASP A 55 -8.92 1.35 15.51
N ALA A 56 -9.49 0.15 15.62
CA ALA A 56 -9.43 -0.84 14.54
C ALA A 56 -10.33 -0.39 13.37
N PRO A 57 -9.78 -0.20 12.15
CA PRO A 57 -10.59 0.27 11.02
C PRO A 57 -11.50 -0.83 10.49
N ASP A 58 -12.68 -0.43 9.97
CA ASP A 58 -13.54 -1.35 9.23
C ASP A 58 -12.85 -1.74 7.92
N LEU A 59 -12.94 -3.01 7.55
CA LEU A 59 -12.45 -3.53 6.27
C LEU A 59 -13.00 -2.72 5.07
N ARG A 60 -14.25 -2.24 5.17
CA ARG A 60 -14.92 -1.46 4.13
C ARG A 60 -14.35 -0.05 3.96
N ASP A 61 -13.71 0.48 5.01
CA ASP A 61 -13.03 1.78 4.94
C ASP A 61 -11.65 1.65 4.27
N LEU A 62 -11.05 0.46 4.34
CA LEU A 62 -9.73 0.16 3.79
C LEU A 62 -9.77 -0.30 2.32
N ILE A 63 -10.91 -0.81 1.86
CA ILE A 63 -11.03 -1.47 0.55
C ILE A 63 -12.14 -0.81 -0.28
N GLY A 64 -11.74 -0.29 -1.44
CA GLY A 64 -12.60 -0.10 -2.60
C GLY A 64 -12.62 -1.32 -3.53
N LEU A 65 -13.59 -1.36 -4.46
CA LEU A 65 -13.61 -2.38 -5.52
C LEU A 65 -13.47 -1.75 -6.91
N ALA A 66 -12.74 -2.46 -7.76
CA ALA A 66 -12.63 -2.20 -9.19
C ALA A 66 -12.64 -3.52 -9.98
N VAL A 67 -12.66 -3.42 -11.31
CA VAL A 67 -12.69 -4.52 -12.27
C VAL A 67 -11.36 -4.56 -13.01
N ARG A 68 -10.82 -5.78 -13.19
CA ARG A 68 -9.63 -6.04 -13.99
C ARG A 68 -10.04 -6.50 -15.38
N ARG A 69 -9.27 -6.08 -16.39
CA ARG A 69 -9.22 -6.68 -17.71
C ARG A 69 -8.39 -7.96 -17.66
N ASN A 70 -8.90 -8.98 -16.98
CA ASN A 70 -8.20 -10.25 -16.80
C ASN A 70 -9.19 -11.43 -16.82
N PRO A 71 -8.98 -12.43 -17.71
CA PRO A 71 -9.91 -13.55 -17.87
C PRO A 71 -9.95 -14.52 -16.68
N ARG A 72 -8.99 -14.43 -15.76
CA ARG A 72 -8.84 -15.32 -14.60
C ARG A 72 -9.15 -14.66 -13.26
N ARG A 73 -9.25 -13.34 -13.22
CA ARG A 73 -9.59 -12.59 -12.00
C ARG A 73 -10.32 -11.31 -12.37
N ALA A 74 -11.63 -11.29 -12.14
CA ALA A 74 -12.49 -10.16 -12.54
C ALA A 74 -12.40 -8.96 -11.58
N HIS A 75 -12.27 -9.19 -10.27
CA HIS A 75 -12.27 -8.12 -9.27
C HIS A 75 -10.85 -7.65 -8.92
N LEU A 76 -10.75 -6.41 -8.46
CA LEU A 76 -9.58 -5.79 -7.86
C LEU A 76 -10.01 -5.14 -6.55
N LEU A 77 -9.31 -5.49 -5.48
CA LEU A 77 -9.40 -4.79 -4.21
C LEU A 77 -8.47 -3.56 -4.30
N VAL A 78 -9.02 -2.39 -4.00
CA VAL A 78 -8.36 -1.09 -4.15
C VAL A 78 -8.13 -0.54 -2.75
N SER A 79 -6.91 -0.62 -2.26
CA SER A 79 -6.58 -0.04 -0.94
C SER A 79 -6.80 1.47 -0.93
N THR A 80 -7.50 1.95 0.09
CA THR A 80 -7.73 3.37 0.36
C THR A 80 -6.61 4.03 1.17
N VAL A 81 -5.64 3.23 1.64
CA VAL A 81 -4.55 3.68 2.53
C VAL A 81 -3.16 3.44 1.95
N LEU A 82 -3.03 2.77 0.80
CA LEU A 82 -1.72 2.44 0.22
C LEU A 82 -1.18 3.47 -0.78
N GLY A 83 -2.06 4.28 -1.38
CA GLY A 83 -1.68 5.20 -2.45
C GLY A 83 -1.33 4.55 -3.79
N LYS A 84 -1.42 3.21 -3.92
CA LYS A 84 -1.01 2.47 -5.13
C LYS A 84 -1.85 2.80 -6.36
N HIS A 85 -3.18 2.73 -6.22
CA HIS A 85 -4.13 2.83 -7.34
C HIS A 85 -4.89 4.15 -7.38
N ILE A 86 -5.03 4.80 -6.22
CA ILE A 86 -5.71 6.08 -6.06
C ILE A 86 -4.80 7.01 -5.25
N PRO A 87 -4.73 8.31 -5.60
CA PRO A 87 -3.98 9.28 -4.81
C PRO A 87 -4.51 9.39 -3.38
N ARG A 88 -3.60 9.43 -2.41
CA ARG A 88 -3.92 9.54 -0.98
C ARG A 88 -2.97 10.50 -0.28
N SER A 89 -3.40 11.04 0.85
CA SER A 89 -2.54 11.87 1.71
C SER A 89 -1.29 11.07 2.11
N PRO A 90 -0.08 11.64 1.98
CA PRO A 90 1.14 10.97 2.38
C PRO A 90 1.16 10.60 3.86
N ALA A 91 0.56 11.43 4.72
CA ALA A 91 0.42 11.17 6.15
C ALA A 91 -0.42 9.91 6.43
N VAL A 92 -1.50 9.69 5.68
CA VAL A 92 -2.30 8.45 5.77
C VAL A 92 -1.48 7.25 5.34
N VAL A 93 -0.83 7.32 4.17
CA VAL A 93 -0.09 6.18 3.61
C VAL A 93 1.08 5.77 4.51
N HIS A 94 1.92 6.73 4.91
CA HIS A 94 3.06 6.45 5.79
C HIS A 94 2.62 6.11 7.21
N GLY A 95 1.66 6.86 7.76
CA GLY A 95 1.16 6.67 9.13
C GLY A 95 0.53 5.28 9.34
N THR A 96 -0.25 4.80 8.37
CA THR A 96 -0.83 3.45 8.43
C THR A 96 0.25 2.37 8.45
N ALA A 97 1.28 2.48 7.60
CA ALA A 97 2.39 1.53 7.56
C ALA A 97 3.19 1.53 8.87
N VAL A 98 3.47 2.71 9.43
CA VAL A 98 4.14 2.87 10.73
C VAL A 98 3.32 2.27 11.87
N ALA A 99 1.99 2.46 11.86
CA ALA A 99 1.11 1.89 12.88
C ALA A 99 1.15 0.35 12.86
N LEU A 100 1.15 -0.28 11.68
CA LEU A 100 1.39 -1.71 11.53
C LEU A 100 2.76 -2.13 12.07
N GLY A 101 3.83 -1.38 11.73
CA GLY A 101 5.17 -1.62 12.27
C GLY A 101 5.23 -1.59 13.80
N ARG A 102 4.51 -0.67 14.45
CA ARG A 102 4.43 -0.59 15.91
C ARG A 102 3.73 -1.81 16.52
N ARG A 103 2.69 -2.34 15.87
CA ARG A 103 2.03 -3.60 16.28
C ARG A 103 3.01 -4.77 16.18
N VAL A 104 3.79 -4.84 15.11
CA VAL A 104 4.86 -5.84 14.96
C VAL A 104 5.91 -5.69 16.05
N ARG A 105 6.37 -4.47 16.38
CA ARG A 105 7.30 -4.24 17.50
C ARG A 105 6.76 -4.79 18.81
N ALA A 106 5.49 -4.51 19.11
CA ALA A 106 4.84 -5.01 20.31
C ALA A 106 4.79 -6.54 20.36
N LEU A 107 4.50 -7.20 19.24
CA LEU A 107 4.52 -8.66 19.11
C LEU A 107 5.92 -9.26 19.28
N LEU A 108 6.94 -8.61 18.72
CA LEU A 108 8.32 -9.10 18.75
C LEU A 108 8.99 -8.91 20.12
N GLY A 109 8.65 -7.85 20.85
CA GLY A 109 9.29 -7.49 22.11
C GLY A 109 10.78 -7.22 21.93
N ASP A 110 11.63 -7.76 22.81
CA ASP A 110 13.08 -7.63 22.75
C ASP A 110 13.71 -8.21 21.47
N ARG A 111 12.97 -9.05 20.73
CA ARG A 111 13.41 -9.62 19.45
C ARG A 111 13.21 -8.68 18.26
N ALA A 112 12.64 -7.50 18.47
CA ALA A 112 12.39 -6.52 17.42
C ALA A 112 13.69 -5.93 16.85
N ASP A 113 14.71 -5.76 17.69
CA ASP A 113 15.95 -5.09 17.32
C ASP A 113 16.76 -5.99 16.36
N GLY A 114 17.20 -5.42 15.24
CA GLY A 114 17.92 -6.18 14.20
C GLY A 114 17.04 -7.12 13.36
N THR A 115 15.71 -7.02 13.47
CA THR A 115 14.79 -7.75 12.60
C THR A 115 14.92 -7.28 11.15
N VAL A 116 14.78 -8.22 10.21
CA VAL A 116 14.68 -7.91 8.78
C VAL A 116 13.22 -7.89 8.36
N VAL A 117 12.82 -6.81 7.71
CA VAL A 117 11.52 -6.67 7.07
C VAL A 117 11.69 -6.83 5.57
N LEU A 118 10.94 -7.75 4.98
CA LEU A 118 10.92 -8.04 3.56
C LEU A 118 9.56 -7.67 2.97
N GLY A 119 9.49 -6.64 2.14
CA GLY A 119 8.27 -6.29 1.40
C GLY A 119 8.21 -6.99 0.03
N TYR A 120 7.02 -7.41 -0.37
CA TYR A 120 6.81 -7.94 -1.72
C TYR A 120 6.69 -6.83 -2.75
N ALA A 121 7.54 -6.91 -3.77
CA ALA A 121 7.40 -6.03 -4.92
C ALA A 121 6.16 -6.40 -5.76
N GLU A 122 5.50 -5.44 -6.38
CA GLU A 122 5.83 -4.00 -6.34
C GLU A 122 5.06 -3.27 -5.23
N THR A 123 3.85 -3.74 -4.95
CA THR A 123 2.82 -3.00 -4.22
C THR A 123 3.16 -2.77 -2.75
N ALA A 124 3.83 -3.70 -2.10
CA ALA A 124 4.18 -3.60 -0.68
C ALA A 124 5.57 -2.99 -0.43
N THR A 125 6.22 -2.38 -1.44
CA THR A 125 7.55 -1.78 -1.29
C THR A 125 7.56 -0.58 -0.34
N ALA A 126 6.66 0.39 -0.52
CA ALA A 126 6.53 1.49 0.43
C ALA A 126 5.90 1.06 1.77
N LEU A 127 4.95 0.13 1.72
CA LEU A 127 4.31 -0.42 2.93
C LEU A 127 5.35 -1.08 3.84
N GLY A 128 6.21 -1.93 3.28
CA GLY A 128 7.26 -2.62 4.01
C GLY A 128 8.30 -1.67 4.64
N HIS A 129 8.69 -0.61 3.93
CA HIS A 129 9.51 0.46 4.51
C HIS A 129 8.83 1.10 5.72
N GLY A 130 7.56 1.50 5.60
CA GLY A 130 6.84 2.10 6.72
C GLY A 130 6.63 1.14 7.90
N VAL A 131 6.47 -0.16 7.64
CA VAL A 131 6.48 -1.20 8.69
C VAL A 131 7.84 -1.24 9.39
N ALA A 132 8.96 -1.22 8.64
CA ALA A 132 10.30 -1.15 9.23
C ALA A 132 10.50 0.13 10.07
N ASP A 133 9.99 1.27 9.60
CA ASP A 133 10.02 2.53 10.33
C ASP A 133 9.31 2.45 11.68
N GLY A 134 8.15 1.80 11.71
CA GLY A 134 7.35 1.57 12.92
C GLY A 134 7.94 0.55 13.88
N ILE A 135 8.66 -0.45 13.36
CA ILE A 135 9.44 -1.39 14.19
C ILE A 135 10.63 -0.67 14.84
N GLY A 136 11.24 0.29 14.14
CA GLY A 136 12.34 1.10 14.62
C GLY A 136 13.68 0.64 14.05
N ASP A 137 14.39 -0.22 14.77
CA ASP A 137 15.74 -0.68 14.41
C ASP A 137 15.72 -1.93 13.50
N ALA A 138 14.82 -1.91 12.50
CA ALA A 138 14.73 -2.96 11.49
C ALA A 138 15.48 -2.58 10.20
N VAL A 139 16.10 -3.57 9.55
CA VAL A 139 16.63 -3.41 8.19
C VAL A 139 15.52 -3.80 7.20
N TYR A 140 15.30 -2.96 6.20
CA TYR A 140 14.31 -3.22 5.16
C TYR A 140 14.94 -3.75 3.89
N LEU A 141 14.34 -4.79 3.31
CA LEU A 141 14.62 -5.34 1.98
C LEU A 141 13.28 -5.46 1.23
N HIS A 142 13.29 -5.40 -0.10
CA HIS A 142 12.14 -5.87 -0.87
C HIS A 142 12.55 -6.86 -1.94
N SER A 143 11.61 -7.73 -2.32
CA SER A 143 11.81 -8.56 -3.50
C SER A 143 11.83 -7.71 -4.77
N THR A 144 12.32 -8.26 -5.86
CA THR A 144 12.20 -7.62 -7.19
C THR A 144 12.08 -8.69 -8.25
N ARG A 145 11.42 -8.37 -9.35
CA ARG A 145 11.39 -9.23 -10.54
C ARG A 145 12.55 -8.93 -11.50
N ARG A 146 13.34 -7.89 -11.21
CA ARG A 146 14.44 -7.42 -12.04
C ARG A 146 15.75 -8.03 -11.61
N ALA A 147 16.43 -8.72 -12.53
CA ALA A 147 17.83 -9.05 -12.33
C ALA A 147 18.68 -7.78 -12.46
N VAL A 148 19.60 -7.56 -11.53
CA VAL A 148 20.54 -6.42 -11.57
C VAL A 148 21.93 -6.95 -11.95
N PRO A 149 22.52 -6.50 -13.08
CA PRO A 149 23.86 -6.91 -13.47
C PRO A 149 24.88 -6.68 -12.35
N GLY A 150 25.64 -7.74 -12.01
CA GLY A 150 26.67 -7.69 -10.97
C GLY A 150 26.18 -7.95 -9.54
N ILE A 151 24.88 -8.10 -9.30
CA ILE A 151 24.33 -8.42 -7.98
C ILE A 151 23.68 -9.81 -8.03
N PRO A 152 24.30 -10.85 -7.43
CA PRO A 152 23.73 -12.19 -7.41
C PRO A 152 22.52 -12.26 -6.45
N PRO A 153 21.48 -13.05 -6.78
CA PRO A 153 20.37 -13.29 -5.86
C PRO A 153 20.81 -14.10 -4.64
N ALA A 154 20.54 -13.58 -3.45
CA ALA A 154 20.73 -14.29 -2.19
C ALA A 154 19.65 -15.37 -2.00
N ALA A 155 18.43 -15.11 -2.48
CA ALA A 155 17.32 -16.05 -2.51
C ALA A 155 16.29 -15.65 -3.58
N GLY A 156 15.30 -16.51 -3.80
CA GLY A 156 14.15 -16.22 -4.64
C GLY A 156 12.97 -17.17 -4.38
N PHE A 157 11.78 -16.78 -4.87
CA PHE A 157 10.54 -17.54 -4.72
C PHE A 157 9.58 -17.26 -5.88
N GLU A 158 8.65 -18.18 -6.12
CA GLU A 158 7.70 -18.11 -7.24
C GLU A 158 6.32 -17.61 -6.81
N GLU A 159 5.71 -16.78 -7.65
CA GLU A 159 4.33 -16.33 -7.50
C GLU A 159 3.43 -16.99 -8.56
N GLU A 160 2.66 -18.01 -8.16
CA GLU A 160 1.87 -18.87 -9.06
C GLU A 160 0.79 -18.13 -9.90
N HIS A 161 0.44 -16.88 -9.56
CA HIS A 161 -0.60 -16.12 -10.25
C HIS A 161 -0.11 -15.38 -11.51
N SER A 162 1.13 -15.59 -11.91
CA SER A 162 1.74 -14.95 -13.06
C SER A 162 2.69 -15.93 -13.70
N HIS A 163 2.49 -16.22 -14.99
CA HIS A 163 3.01 -17.43 -15.59
C HIS A 163 4.52 -17.64 -15.52
N HIS A 164 5.36 -16.63 -15.26
CA HIS A 164 6.83 -16.69 -15.34
C HIS A 164 7.57 -15.74 -14.37
N THR A 165 6.94 -15.23 -13.30
CA THR A 165 7.60 -14.19 -12.47
C THR A 165 8.15 -14.74 -11.16
N SER A 166 9.43 -15.09 -11.21
CA SER A 166 10.27 -15.31 -10.04
C SER A 166 10.56 -13.98 -9.36
N HIS A 167 10.46 -13.96 -8.03
CA HIS A 167 10.92 -12.88 -7.19
C HIS A 167 12.35 -13.17 -6.73
N LEU A 168 13.21 -12.16 -6.80
CA LEU A 168 14.61 -12.21 -6.38
C LEU A 168 14.80 -11.34 -5.13
N LEU A 169 15.68 -11.80 -4.23
CA LEU A 169 16.21 -11.01 -3.13
C LEU A 169 17.66 -10.66 -3.44
N LEU A 170 17.94 -9.35 -3.57
CA LEU A 170 19.22 -8.82 -4.05
C LEU A 170 19.90 -7.91 -3.02
N PRO A 171 20.10 -8.32 -1.76
CA PRO A 171 20.74 -7.45 -0.77
C PRO A 171 22.18 -7.14 -1.18
N ALA A 172 22.64 -5.90 -0.93
CA ALA A 172 24.05 -5.53 -1.13
C ALA A 172 24.97 -6.27 -0.15
N ASP A 173 24.49 -6.48 1.07
CA ASP A 173 25.11 -7.38 2.04
C ASP A 173 24.58 -8.81 1.81
N PRO A 174 25.41 -9.75 1.31
CA PRO A 174 24.97 -11.12 1.04
C PRO A 174 24.55 -11.87 2.30
N ASP A 175 25.02 -11.43 3.48
CA ASP A 175 24.79 -12.08 4.75
C ASP A 175 23.54 -11.52 5.48
N LEU A 176 22.84 -10.54 4.88
CA LEU A 176 21.69 -9.87 5.50
C LEU A 176 20.60 -10.84 5.98
N LEU A 177 20.42 -11.96 5.28
CA LEU A 177 19.40 -12.95 5.56
C LEU A 177 19.92 -14.15 6.38
N ASP A 178 21.16 -14.11 6.87
CA ASP A 178 21.84 -15.23 7.52
C ASP A 178 21.53 -15.32 9.02
N GLY A 179 21.01 -14.25 9.61
CA GLY A 179 20.55 -14.25 11.00
C GLY A 179 19.43 -15.27 11.28
N THR A 180 19.30 -15.69 12.53
CA THR A 180 18.27 -16.64 13.00
C THR A 180 17.06 -15.96 13.65
N GLY A 181 17.11 -14.63 13.84
CA GLY A 181 16.04 -13.83 14.43
C GLY A 181 14.76 -13.81 13.58
N PRO A 182 13.69 -13.16 14.06
CA PRO A 182 12.43 -13.07 13.32
C PRO A 182 12.61 -12.48 11.91
N LEU A 183 11.79 -12.93 10.97
CA LEU A 183 11.71 -12.33 9.64
C LEU A 183 10.27 -11.90 9.38
N VAL A 184 10.10 -10.61 9.03
CA VAL A 184 8.80 -9.99 8.81
C VAL A 184 8.55 -9.92 7.30
N LEU A 185 7.49 -10.54 6.81
CA LEU A 185 7.06 -10.56 5.42
C LEU A 185 5.87 -9.60 5.25
N VAL A 186 5.97 -8.63 4.35
CA VAL A 186 4.95 -7.59 4.17
C VAL A 186 4.33 -7.68 2.79
N ASP A 187 3.01 -7.82 2.76
CA ASP A 187 2.17 -7.75 1.57
C ASP A 187 1.06 -6.71 1.78
N ASP A 188 0.36 -6.26 0.73
CA ASP A 188 -0.80 -5.39 0.90
C ASP A 188 -2.08 -6.17 1.25
N GLU A 189 -2.22 -7.38 0.71
CA GLU A 189 -3.40 -8.23 0.89
C GLU A 189 -3.00 -9.69 1.10
N LEU A 190 -3.63 -10.36 2.09
CA LEU A 190 -3.49 -11.79 2.30
C LEU A 190 -4.79 -12.51 1.92
N SER A 191 -4.83 -13.11 0.72
CA SER A 191 -6.02 -13.84 0.22
C SER A 191 -5.99 -15.33 0.54
N THR A 192 -5.33 -16.17 -0.26
CA THR A 192 -5.20 -17.62 0.03
C THR A 192 -3.97 -17.95 0.88
N GLY A 193 -3.09 -16.98 1.10
CA GLY A 193 -1.79 -17.16 1.77
C GLY A 193 -0.79 -18.07 1.05
N ARG A 194 -1.05 -18.48 -0.21
CA ARG A 194 -0.15 -19.40 -0.92
C ARG A 194 1.23 -18.80 -1.21
N THR A 195 1.30 -17.56 -1.68
CA THR A 195 2.57 -16.84 -1.90
C THR A 195 3.38 -16.75 -0.61
N LEU A 196 2.74 -16.39 0.50
CA LEU A 196 3.36 -16.36 1.83
C LEU A 196 3.93 -17.72 2.22
N ARG A 197 3.13 -18.79 2.14
CA ARG A 197 3.58 -20.17 2.47
C ARG A 197 4.75 -20.61 1.58
N ASN A 198 4.66 -20.40 0.28
CA ASN A 198 5.72 -20.77 -0.67
C ASN A 198 7.03 -20.01 -0.37
N THR A 199 6.92 -18.72 -0.06
CA THR A 199 8.06 -17.88 0.33
C THR A 199 8.70 -18.38 1.63
N ILE A 200 7.90 -18.61 2.67
CA ILE A 200 8.38 -19.13 3.95
C ILE A 200 9.07 -20.48 3.74
N THR A 201 8.43 -21.43 3.04
CA THR A 201 9.03 -22.74 2.77
C THR A 201 10.36 -22.63 2.03
N ALA A 202 10.43 -21.81 0.97
CA ALA A 202 11.65 -21.64 0.17
C ALA A 202 12.79 -21.00 0.97
N LEU A 203 12.51 -19.96 1.75
CA LEU A 203 13.52 -19.29 2.57
C LEU A 203 13.92 -20.15 3.77
N HIS A 204 12.95 -20.76 4.47
CA HIS A 204 13.18 -21.57 5.66
C HIS A 204 14.04 -22.81 5.38
N ALA A 205 13.93 -23.41 4.19
CA ALA A 205 14.77 -24.54 3.78
C ALA A 205 16.27 -24.21 3.77
N ARG A 206 16.65 -22.94 3.60
CA ARG A 206 18.04 -22.47 3.56
C ARG A 206 18.43 -21.67 4.80
N ARG A 207 17.47 -20.96 5.38
CA ARG A 207 17.63 -20.02 6.50
C ARG A 207 16.50 -20.23 7.51
N PRO A 208 16.55 -21.31 8.32
CA PRO A 208 15.52 -21.59 9.30
C PRO A 208 15.37 -20.45 10.30
N ARG A 209 14.12 -20.13 10.65
CA ARG A 209 13.73 -19.10 11.64
C ARG A 209 12.76 -19.70 12.65
N ASP A 210 12.88 -19.31 13.91
CA ASP A 210 11.93 -19.74 14.95
C ASP A 210 10.59 -18.98 14.89
N LEU A 211 10.58 -17.85 14.18
CA LEU A 211 9.42 -16.99 14.01
C LEU A 211 9.41 -16.28 12.66
N TRP A 212 8.29 -16.41 11.96
CA TRP A 212 7.91 -15.59 10.81
C TRP A 212 6.73 -14.71 11.20
N VAL A 213 6.71 -13.47 10.73
CA VAL A 213 5.58 -12.56 10.93
C VAL A 213 5.10 -12.10 9.56
N ALA A 214 3.88 -12.46 9.19
CA ALA A 214 3.23 -11.90 8.01
C ALA A 214 2.49 -10.61 8.41
N VAL A 215 2.69 -9.55 7.64
CA VAL A 215 2.07 -8.25 7.85
C VAL A 215 1.29 -7.88 6.60
N THR A 216 0.04 -7.50 6.78
CA THR A 216 -0.85 -7.12 5.67
C THR A 216 -1.77 -5.97 6.05
N LEU A 217 -2.23 -5.17 5.09
CA LEU A 217 -3.33 -4.25 5.36
C LEU A 217 -4.61 -5.05 5.60
N THR A 218 -4.87 -6.07 4.79
CA THR A 218 -6.12 -6.83 4.88
C THR A 218 -5.87 -8.32 4.80
N ASP A 219 -6.33 -9.06 5.81
CA ASP A 219 -6.36 -10.52 5.82
C ASP A 219 -7.74 -11.02 5.43
N LEU A 220 -7.83 -11.61 4.25
CA LEU A 220 -9.06 -12.06 3.59
C LEU A 220 -9.15 -13.59 3.52
N ARG A 221 -8.27 -14.30 4.25
CA ARG A 221 -8.23 -15.76 4.28
C ARG A 221 -9.51 -16.36 4.84
N GLY A 222 -9.99 -17.39 4.15
CA GLY A 222 -11.01 -18.28 4.71
C GLY A 222 -10.41 -19.26 5.74
N PRO A 223 -11.26 -19.97 6.51
CA PRO A 223 -10.80 -20.92 7.52
C PRO A 223 -9.84 -22.00 7.00
N ALA A 224 -10.06 -22.47 5.76
CA ALA A 224 -9.18 -23.45 5.13
C ALA A 224 -7.77 -22.90 4.85
N ASP A 225 -7.65 -21.63 4.46
CA ASP A 225 -6.36 -20.98 4.19
C ASP A 225 -5.60 -20.65 5.48
N VAL A 226 -6.33 -20.34 6.57
CA VAL A 226 -5.76 -20.22 7.92
C VAL A 226 -5.19 -21.56 8.37
N ALA A 227 -5.98 -22.63 8.32
CA ALA A 227 -5.53 -23.98 8.68
C ALA A 227 -4.35 -24.46 7.81
N ALA A 228 -4.31 -24.07 6.53
CA ALA A 228 -3.18 -24.37 5.65
C ALA A 228 -1.89 -23.65 6.10
N LEU A 229 -1.97 -22.43 6.62
CA LEU A 229 -0.80 -21.73 7.16
C LEU A 229 -0.32 -22.38 8.46
N GLU A 230 -1.23 -22.74 9.36
CA GLU A 230 -0.91 -23.46 10.61
C GLU A 230 -0.24 -24.81 10.32
N LYS A 231 -0.76 -25.56 9.34
CA LYS A 231 -0.15 -26.79 8.88
C LYS A 231 1.28 -26.58 8.37
N THR A 232 1.51 -25.54 7.55
CA THR A 232 2.87 -25.20 7.08
C THR A 232 3.80 -24.85 8.24
N ALA A 233 3.33 -24.09 9.23
CA ALA A 233 4.12 -23.78 10.43
C ALA A 233 4.55 -25.06 11.18
N ALA A 234 3.60 -26.00 11.37
CA ALA A 234 3.86 -27.28 12.03
C ALA A 234 4.82 -28.18 11.22
N GLU A 235 4.65 -28.27 9.90
CA GLU A 235 5.51 -29.06 9.02
C GLU A 235 6.96 -28.55 9.00
N LEU A 236 7.14 -27.23 9.09
CA LEU A 236 8.46 -26.59 9.14
C LEU A 236 9.05 -26.53 10.57
N GLY A 237 8.27 -26.87 11.60
CA GLY A 237 8.71 -26.74 12.99
C GLY A 237 8.98 -25.28 13.41
N THR A 238 8.22 -24.33 12.86
CA THR A 238 8.37 -22.88 13.12
C THR A 238 7.07 -22.27 13.63
N ARG A 239 7.10 -21.00 14.04
CA ARG A 239 5.91 -20.19 14.30
C ARG A 239 5.67 -19.21 13.17
N ILE A 240 4.41 -19.02 12.79
CA ILE A 240 3.99 -18.03 11.82
C ILE A 240 2.87 -17.20 12.45
N GLU A 241 3.15 -15.93 12.71
CA GLU A 241 2.18 -14.96 13.24
C GLU A 241 1.66 -14.08 12.10
N VAL A 242 0.42 -13.58 12.21
CA VAL A 242 -0.18 -12.68 11.21
C VAL A 242 -0.71 -11.41 11.88
N VAL A 243 -0.10 -10.28 11.54
CA VAL A 243 -0.54 -8.93 11.92
C VAL A 243 -1.27 -8.32 10.74
N ALA A 244 -2.51 -7.88 10.96
CA ALA A 244 -3.34 -7.30 9.90
C ALA A 244 -4.02 -6.02 10.39
N LEU A 245 -4.23 -5.05 9.50
CA LEU A 245 -4.98 -3.85 9.87
C LEU A 245 -6.48 -4.14 9.96
N ALA A 246 -7.02 -4.97 9.06
CA ALA A 246 -8.37 -5.50 9.13
C ALA A 246 -8.44 -6.96 8.66
N ARG A 247 -9.48 -7.67 9.10
CA ARG A 247 -9.76 -9.06 8.71
C ARG A 247 -11.18 -9.21 8.15
N GLY A 248 -11.35 -10.10 7.20
CA GLY A 248 -12.66 -10.50 6.70
C GLY A 248 -12.56 -11.60 5.64
N THR A 249 -13.59 -11.73 4.83
CA THR A 249 -13.60 -12.64 3.68
C THR A 249 -14.28 -12.00 2.49
N VAL A 250 -13.93 -12.47 1.29
CA VAL A 250 -14.58 -12.10 0.04
C VAL A 250 -15.31 -13.32 -0.50
N GLU A 251 -16.62 -13.20 -0.67
CA GLU A 251 -17.44 -14.19 -1.34
C GLU A 251 -17.58 -13.81 -2.81
N LEU A 252 -17.20 -14.74 -3.69
CA LEU A 252 -17.32 -14.60 -5.13
C LEU A 252 -18.40 -15.58 -5.62
N PRO A 253 -19.35 -15.16 -6.46
CA PRO A 253 -20.26 -16.10 -7.10
C PRO A 253 -19.52 -16.94 -8.16
N ASP A 254 -20.04 -18.14 -8.46
CA ASP A 254 -19.41 -19.08 -9.40
C ASP A 254 -19.23 -18.48 -10.82
N ASP A 255 -20.12 -17.56 -11.20
CA ASP A 255 -20.15 -16.89 -12.51
C ASP A 255 -19.39 -15.53 -12.52
N VAL A 256 -18.63 -15.20 -11.46
CA VAL A 256 -17.94 -13.90 -11.33
C VAL A 256 -17.05 -13.55 -12.53
N LEU A 257 -16.40 -14.56 -13.14
CA LEU A 257 -15.53 -14.36 -14.31
C LEU A 257 -16.33 -14.07 -15.57
N GLU A 258 -17.51 -14.67 -15.71
CA GLU A 258 -18.43 -14.39 -16.81
C GLU A 258 -18.98 -12.97 -16.70
N ARG A 259 -19.47 -12.59 -15.52
CA ARG A 259 -19.94 -11.24 -15.22
C ARG A 259 -18.86 -10.19 -15.48
N GLY A 260 -17.63 -10.46 -15.04
CA GLY A 260 -16.49 -9.58 -15.28
C GLY A 260 -16.19 -9.36 -16.76
N ARG A 261 -16.20 -10.43 -17.58
CA ARG A 261 -15.99 -10.33 -19.03
C ARG A 261 -17.11 -9.55 -19.71
N ALA A 262 -18.37 -9.83 -19.34
CA ALA A 262 -19.53 -9.13 -19.89
C ALA A 262 -19.45 -7.62 -19.59
N LEU A 263 -19.07 -7.26 -18.36
CA LEU A 263 -18.92 -5.87 -17.95
C LEU A 263 -17.78 -5.17 -18.70
N VAL A 264 -16.63 -5.81 -18.87
CA VAL A 264 -15.52 -5.25 -19.67
C VAL A 264 -16.00 -4.96 -21.10
N ALA A 265 -16.74 -5.88 -21.72
CA ALA A 265 -17.26 -5.72 -23.08
C ALA A 265 -18.31 -4.60 -23.18
N GLU A 266 -19.22 -4.49 -22.21
CA GLU A 266 -20.22 -3.40 -22.11
C GLU A 266 -19.54 -2.03 -22.08
N GLU A 267 -18.52 -1.90 -21.23
CA GLU A 267 -17.78 -0.65 -21.05
C GLU A 267 -16.96 -0.28 -22.30
N GLU A 268 -16.32 -1.25 -22.95
CA GLU A 268 -15.57 -1.04 -24.19
C GLU A 268 -16.50 -0.64 -25.35
N ALA A 269 -17.67 -1.27 -25.46
CA ALA A 269 -18.67 -0.89 -26.46
C ALA A 269 -19.20 0.54 -26.22
N ARG A 270 -19.43 0.93 -24.96
CA ARG A 270 -19.85 2.30 -24.63
C ARG A 270 -18.80 3.34 -25.02
N VAL A 271 -17.53 3.10 -24.69
CA VAL A 271 -16.43 4.01 -25.04
C VAL A 271 -16.29 4.14 -26.56
N ALA A 272 -16.42 3.04 -27.30
CA ALA A 272 -16.40 3.06 -28.76
C ALA A 272 -17.55 3.89 -29.34
N ALA A 273 -18.78 3.71 -28.86
CA ALA A 273 -19.94 4.48 -29.31
C ALA A 273 -19.79 5.99 -29.03
N SER A 274 -19.29 6.37 -27.85
CA SER A 274 -19.04 7.79 -27.53
C SER A 274 -17.95 8.43 -28.40
N ALA A 275 -16.93 7.67 -28.79
CA ALA A 275 -15.88 8.15 -29.70
C ALA A 275 -16.37 8.33 -31.14
N GLU A 276 -17.38 7.56 -31.56
CA GLU A 276 -18.02 7.71 -32.88
C GLU A 276 -19.00 8.90 -32.93
N GLU A 277 -19.59 9.28 -31.80
CA GLU A 277 -20.45 10.47 -31.69
C GLU A 277 -19.64 11.78 -31.60
N ASP A 278 -18.44 11.74 -31.00
CA ASP A 278 -17.53 12.88 -30.89
C ASP A 278 -16.66 13.05 -32.15
N THR A 279 -17.29 13.44 -33.26
CA THR A 279 -16.62 13.74 -34.56
C THR A 279 -16.18 15.21 -34.69
N GLY A 280 -16.11 15.95 -33.58
CA GLY A 280 -15.57 17.30 -33.53
C GLY A 280 -14.06 17.35 -33.81
N PRO A 281 -13.50 18.49 -34.24
CA PRO A 281 -12.08 18.60 -34.53
C PRO A 281 -11.24 18.47 -33.26
N GLY A 282 -10.62 17.28 -33.11
CA GLY A 282 -9.36 17.06 -32.40
C GLY A 282 -9.47 16.90 -30.88
N ASP A 283 -8.88 15.81 -30.39
CA ASP A 283 -8.25 15.61 -29.08
C ASP A 283 -8.40 16.84 -28.17
N PRO A 284 -9.14 16.80 -27.04
CA PRO A 284 -9.21 17.93 -26.12
C PRO A 284 -7.78 18.25 -25.75
N GLY A 285 -7.25 19.29 -26.38
CA GLY A 285 -5.82 19.43 -26.59
C GLY A 285 -5.13 19.18 -25.28
N THR A 286 -4.17 18.25 -25.27
CA THR A 286 -3.18 18.19 -24.22
C THR A 286 -2.56 19.58 -24.19
N VAL A 287 -3.12 20.48 -23.36
CA VAL A 287 -2.54 21.80 -23.13
C VAL A 287 -1.16 21.46 -22.61
N PRO A 288 -0.09 21.73 -23.37
CA PRO A 288 1.22 21.25 -22.99
C PRO A 288 1.53 21.83 -21.60
N GLY A 289 1.63 20.94 -20.62
CA GLY A 289 2.00 21.34 -19.27
C GLY A 289 3.43 21.88 -19.29
N LEU A 290 3.72 22.85 -18.43
CA LEU A 290 5.10 23.25 -18.20
C LEU A 290 5.85 22.09 -17.53
N VAL A 291 6.82 21.52 -18.23
CA VAL A 291 7.74 20.54 -17.65
C VAL A 291 8.97 21.28 -17.14
N ARG A 292 9.18 21.23 -15.83
CA ARG A 292 10.38 21.74 -15.18
C ARG A 292 11.14 20.58 -14.56
N ARG A 293 12.38 20.38 -15.00
CA ARG A 293 13.32 19.48 -14.33
C ARG A 293 13.92 20.19 -13.13
N VAL A 294 13.92 19.51 -12.00
CA VAL A 294 14.56 19.96 -10.76
C VAL A 294 15.51 18.85 -10.35
N ASP A 295 16.75 19.20 -10.05
CA ASP A 295 17.77 18.26 -9.57
C ASP A 295 18.03 18.56 -8.08
N PRO A 296 17.22 17.98 -7.16
CA PRO A 296 17.43 18.16 -5.73
C PRO A 296 18.74 17.51 -5.28
N PRO A 297 19.39 17.99 -4.21
CA PRO A 297 20.67 17.46 -3.74
C PRO A 297 20.49 16.07 -3.12
N TRP A 298 20.59 15.00 -3.93
CA TRP A 298 20.55 13.63 -3.39
C TRP A 298 21.88 13.28 -2.72
N PRO A 299 21.89 12.80 -1.47
CA PRO A 299 23.13 12.53 -0.74
C PRO A 299 23.89 11.33 -1.32
N ALA A 300 25.20 11.49 -1.55
CA ALA A 300 26.04 10.40 -2.01
C ALA A 300 25.99 9.20 -1.06
N GLY A 301 25.72 8.01 -1.61
CA GLY A 301 25.64 6.76 -0.85
C GLY A 301 24.36 6.58 -0.02
N LEU A 302 23.36 7.46 -0.15
CA LEU A 302 22.03 7.19 0.39
C LEU A 302 21.24 6.34 -0.62
N PRO A 303 20.77 5.13 -0.26
CA PRO A 303 19.95 4.33 -1.16
C PRO A 303 18.62 5.03 -1.50
N ASP A 304 18.15 4.82 -2.72
CA ASP A 304 16.88 5.35 -3.23
C ASP A 304 15.68 4.43 -2.94
N GLY A 305 15.94 3.22 -2.42
CA GLY A 305 14.92 2.23 -2.10
C GLY A 305 15.47 1.05 -1.31
N GLY A 306 14.60 0.07 -1.05
CA GLY A 306 14.93 -1.10 -0.24
C GLY A 306 15.47 -2.30 -1.02
N ARG A 307 15.64 -2.19 -2.36
CA ARG A 307 15.97 -3.33 -3.22
C ARG A 307 17.24 -4.06 -2.78
N HIS A 308 18.21 -3.29 -2.29
CA HIS A 308 19.52 -3.76 -1.89
C HIS A 308 19.77 -3.68 -0.37
N GLY A 309 18.71 -3.45 0.40
CA GLY A 309 18.80 -3.16 1.83
C GLY A 309 18.70 -1.66 2.13
N PHE A 310 17.98 -1.33 3.21
CA PHE A 310 17.84 0.02 3.73
C PHE A 310 17.89 -0.03 5.25
N THR A 311 18.90 0.60 5.85
CA THR A 311 19.19 0.46 7.29
C THR A 311 18.52 1.57 8.11
N PRO A 312 18.41 1.41 9.45
CA PRO A 312 18.01 2.49 10.34
C PRO A 312 18.91 3.74 10.22
N ALA A 313 20.18 3.57 9.85
CA ALA A 313 21.10 4.69 9.63
C ALA A 313 20.76 5.45 8.33
N ASP A 314 20.43 4.72 7.25
CA ASP A 314 19.97 5.32 6.00
C ASP A 314 18.68 6.11 6.22
N ARG A 315 17.74 5.55 6.96
CA ARG A 315 16.51 6.25 7.38
C ARG A 315 16.81 7.56 8.08
N ARG A 316 17.59 7.52 9.17
CA ARG A 316 17.95 8.74 9.92
C ARG A 316 18.61 9.79 9.03
N ARG A 317 19.44 9.35 8.08
CA ARG A 317 20.09 10.22 7.11
C ARG A 317 19.11 10.82 6.11
N LEU A 318 18.17 10.05 5.57
CA LEU A 318 17.09 10.53 4.71
C LEU A 318 16.25 11.58 5.44
N GLU A 319 15.75 11.26 6.62
CA GLU A 319 14.91 12.17 7.43
C GLU A 319 15.59 13.51 7.70
N ALA A 320 16.88 13.49 8.08
CA ALA A 320 17.64 14.70 8.33
C ALA A 320 17.84 15.56 7.07
N LEU A 321 17.79 14.97 5.88
CA LEU A 321 18.09 15.64 4.61
C LEU A 321 16.83 15.97 3.80
N LEU A 322 15.66 15.42 4.15
CA LEU A 322 14.38 15.69 3.49
C LEU A 322 14.08 17.19 3.31
N PRO A 323 14.24 18.06 4.33
CA PRO A 323 13.99 19.50 4.14
C PRO A 323 14.83 20.13 3.01
N SER A 324 16.10 19.72 2.89
CA SER A 324 17.00 20.23 1.85
C SER A 324 16.71 19.65 0.46
N ILE A 325 16.18 18.43 0.39
CA ILE A 325 15.73 17.78 -0.85
C ILE A 325 14.44 18.43 -1.34
N VAL A 326 13.53 18.78 -0.43
CA VAL A 326 12.19 19.31 -0.74
C VAL A 326 12.21 20.80 -1.07
N ALA A 327 13.06 21.61 -0.45
CA ALA A 327 13.12 23.06 -0.70
C ALA A 327 13.13 23.45 -2.20
N PRO A 328 14.03 22.90 -3.06
CA PRO A 328 14.03 23.23 -4.49
C PRO A 328 12.79 22.71 -5.24
N LEU A 329 12.12 21.67 -4.73
CA LEU A 329 10.85 21.17 -5.29
C LEU A 329 9.70 22.13 -4.95
N ALA A 330 9.63 22.61 -3.71
CA ALA A 330 8.67 23.61 -3.27
C ALA A 330 8.81 24.92 -4.06
N ASP A 331 10.05 25.42 -4.24
CA ASP A 331 10.36 26.61 -5.04
C ASP A 331 10.03 26.45 -6.53
N ALA A 332 9.94 25.19 -7.00
CA ALA A 332 9.60 24.90 -8.38
C ALA A 332 8.10 24.86 -8.65
N LEU A 333 7.26 24.79 -7.60
CA LEU A 333 5.82 24.77 -7.77
C LEU A 333 5.31 26.11 -8.32
N PRO A 334 4.31 26.09 -9.22
CA PRO A 334 3.66 27.30 -9.67
C PRO A 334 3.03 28.07 -8.50
N ILE A 335 3.11 29.41 -8.56
CA ILE A 335 2.42 30.27 -7.60
C ILE A 335 0.92 29.97 -7.63
N GLY A 336 0.33 29.70 -6.46
CA GLY A 336 -1.08 29.36 -6.34
C GLY A 336 -1.43 27.91 -6.72
N ALA A 337 -0.45 27.01 -6.79
CA ALA A 337 -0.70 25.58 -6.88
C ALA A 337 -1.68 25.15 -5.77
N ARG A 338 -2.78 24.49 -6.15
CA ARG A 338 -3.82 24.02 -5.21
C ARG A 338 -3.69 22.56 -4.83
N ARG A 339 -3.19 21.74 -5.75
CA ARG A 339 -3.02 20.30 -5.59
C ARG A 339 -1.70 19.89 -6.21
N VAL A 340 -0.93 19.10 -5.49
CA VAL A 340 0.33 18.54 -5.95
C VAL A 340 0.27 17.03 -5.79
N LEU A 341 0.51 16.32 -6.89
CA LEU A 341 0.62 14.87 -6.88
C LEU A 341 2.08 14.48 -7.00
N VAL A 342 2.61 13.81 -5.99
CA VAL A 342 3.93 13.18 -6.04
C VAL A 342 3.75 11.74 -6.47
N LEU A 343 4.38 11.37 -7.59
CA LEU A 343 4.26 10.04 -8.19
C LEU A 343 5.54 9.22 -7.99
N GLY A 344 5.41 8.10 -7.26
CA GLY A 344 6.39 7.02 -7.29
C GLY A 344 6.26 6.15 -8.54
N THR A 345 7.27 5.35 -8.82
CA THR A 345 7.26 4.43 -9.97
C THR A 345 7.60 3.02 -9.54
N GLU A 346 6.66 2.09 -9.70
CA GLU A 346 6.87 0.65 -9.48
C GLU A 346 7.44 0.31 -8.10
N GLU A 347 8.73 0.00 -7.99
CA GLU A 347 9.42 -0.30 -6.72
C GLU A 347 9.93 0.99 -6.02
N PHE A 348 10.07 2.09 -6.76
CA PHE A 348 10.49 3.40 -6.25
C PHE A 348 9.28 4.16 -5.69
N MET A 349 8.77 3.68 -4.54
CA MET A 349 7.58 4.24 -3.88
C MET A 349 7.91 4.99 -2.59
N TYR A 350 8.82 4.47 -1.76
CA TYR A 350 9.05 5.00 -0.41
C TYR A 350 9.65 6.40 -0.39
N VAL A 351 10.72 6.65 -1.15
CA VAL A 351 11.34 7.98 -1.20
C VAL A 351 10.36 9.04 -1.72
N PRO A 352 9.62 8.81 -2.83
CA PRO A 352 8.55 9.73 -3.24
C PRO A 352 7.46 9.95 -2.18
N LEU A 353 7.09 8.91 -1.42
CA LEU A 353 6.16 9.05 -0.29
C LEU A 353 6.74 9.96 0.82
N ARG A 354 8.01 9.78 1.19
CA ARG A 354 8.70 10.64 2.19
C ARG A 354 8.82 12.08 1.69
N ILE A 355 9.13 12.29 0.40
CA ILE A 355 9.16 13.61 -0.23
C ILE A 355 7.77 14.25 -0.20
N ALA A 356 6.70 13.51 -0.47
CA ALA A 356 5.34 14.02 -0.37
C ALA A 356 4.99 14.49 1.05
N GLY A 357 5.33 13.70 2.08
CA GLY A 357 5.13 14.10 3.47
C GLY A 357 5.91 15.36 3.85
N ALA A 358 7.20 15.41 3.51
CA ALA A 358 8.02 16.58 3.78
C ALA A 358 7.60 17.82 2.96
N LEU A 359 7.02 17.65 1.77
CA LEU A 359 6.43 18.72 0.97
C LEU A 359 5.16 19.26 1.63
N GLU A 360 4.31 18.39 2.19
CA GLU A 360 3.13 18.77 2.98
C GLU A 360 3.54 19.61 4.20
N GLU A 361 4.59 19.18 4.92
CA GLU A 361 5.15 19.90 6.07
C GLU A 361 5.80 21.24 5.69
N ALA A 362 6.33 21.36 4.48
CA ALA A 362 6.96 22.60 3.99
C ALA A 362 5.96 23.75 3.76
N PHE A 363 4.66 23.47 3.74
CA PHE A 363 3.60 24.49 3.63
C PHE A 363 2.65 24.50 4.85
N PRO A 364 3.07 25.00 6.02
CA PRO A 364 2.25 24.96 7.22
C PRO A 364 0.93 25.76 7.11
N SER A 365 -0.17 25.14 7.55
CA SER A 365 -1.48 25.71 7.90
C SER A 365 -2.21 26.58 6.84
N GLY A 366 -2.94 25.93 5.94
CA GLY A 366 -4.07 26.51 5.18
C GLY A 366 -3.71 27.32 3.94
N GLU A 367 -2.42 27.60 3.71
CA GLU A 367 -1.94 28.43 2.59
C GLU A 367 -1.15 27.62 1.53
N GLY A 368 -1.00 26.30 1.72
CA GLY A 368 -0.31 25.38 0.81
C GLY A 368 -1.22 24.56 -0.11
N PRO A 369 -0.67 23.93 -1.17
CA PRO A 369 -1.40 22.95 -1.95
C PRO A 369 -1.74 21.70 -1.11
N GLU A 370 -2.86 21.07 -1.43
CA GLU A 370 -3.12 19.69 -1.01
C GLU A 370 -2.08 18.77 -1.66
N VAL A 371 -1.26 18.10 -0.85
CA VAL A 371 -0.26 17.15 -1.34
C VAL A 371 -0.83 15.73 -1.31
N LEU A 372 -0.77 15.07 -2.45
CA LEU A 372 -1.20 13.69 -2.63
C LEU A 372 -0.01 12.84 -3.08
N PHE A 373 0.00 11.59 -2.65
CA PHE A 373 0.93 10.58 -3.10
C PHE A 373 0.19 9.53 -3.92
N SER A 374 0.79 9.12 -5.05
CA SER A 374 0.39 7.91 -5.74
C SER A 374 1.56 7.27 -6.48
N THR A 375 1.30 6.21 -7.24
CA THR A 375 2.33 5.49 -7.99
C THR A 375 1.84 5.06 -9.34
N THR A 376 2.78 4.83 -10.25
CA THR A 376 2.47 4.13 -11.50
C THR A 376 2.16 2.65 -11.22
N THR A 377 1.30 2.07 -12.07
CA THR A 377 0.92 0.67 -11.97
C THR A 377 0.76 0.05 -13.36
N ARG A 378 1.15 -1.22 -13.49
CA ARG A 378 0.86 -2.05 -14.67
C ARG A 378 -0.42 -2.87 -14.50
N SER A 379 -1.16 -2.67 -13.41
CA SER A 379 -2.43 -3.35 -13.18
C SER A 379 -3.39 -3.13 -14.36
N PRO A 380 -3.98 -4.18 -14.94
CA PRO A 380 -4.90 -4.06 -16.08
C PRO A 380 -6.28 -3.59 -15.60
N VAL A 381 -6.37 -2.42 -14.98
CA VAL A 381 -7.61 -1.89 -14.42
C VAL A 381 -8.52 -1.34 -15.53
N LEU A 382 -9.81 -1.62 -15.42
CA LEU A 382 -10.85 -0.95 -16.20
C LEU A 382 -11.29 0.32 -15.46
N PRO A 383 -11.05 1.53 -15.98
CA PRO A 383 -11.60 2.75 -15.36
C PRO A 383 -13.09 2.88 -15.71
N ILE A 384 -13.91 3.24 -14.73
CA ILE A 384 -15.34 3.50 -14.92
C ILE A 384 -15.70 4.76 -14.16
N ASP A 385 -16.17 5.79 -14.85
CA ASP A 385 -16.56 7.05 -14.24
C ASP A 385 -17.94 6.95 -13.57
N ASP A 386 -17.99 6.20 -12.46
CA ASP A 386 -19.17 6.06 -11.61
C ASP A 386 -18.81 6.46 -10.17
N PRO A 387 -19.63 7.26 -9.47
CA PRO A 387 -19.36 7.66 -8.08
C PRO A 387 -19.14 6.50 -7.10
N GLY A 388 -19.73 5.32 -7.36
CA GLY A 388 -19.57 4.11 -6.55
C GLY A 388 -18.38 3.22 -6.94
N TYR A 389 -17.57 3.64 -7.91
CA TYR A 389 -16.43 2.89 -8.44
C TYR A 389 -15.08 3.49 -8.00
N ALA A 390 -14.13 2.64 -7.60
CA ALA A 390 -12.89 3.11 -6.98
C ALA A 390 -11.93 3.83 -7.96
N ILE A 391 -11.90 3.44 -9.24
CA ILE A 391 -10.92 3.93 -10.22
C ILE A 391 -11.66 4.58 -11.39
N ARG A 392 -11.93 5.88 -11.27
CA ARG A 392 -12.80 6.62 -12.20
C ARG A 392 -12.11 7.15 -13.45
N SER A 393 -10.78 7.23 -13.43
CA SER A 393 -10.00 7.71 -14.57
C SER A 393 -8.66 6.97 -14.64
N ARG A 394 -8.00 7.05 -15.80
CA ARG A 394 -6.63 6.58 -16.00
C ARG A 394 -5.88 7.45 -16.99
N LEU A 395 -4.58 7.52 -16.82
CA LEU A 395 -3.64 7.99 -17.85
C LEU A 395 -2.77 6.80 -18.26
N VAL A 396 -2.51 6.67 -19.55
CA VAL A 396 -1.68 5.59 -20.11
C VAL A 396 -0.50 6.23 -20.82
N PHE A 397 0.69 5.73 -20.54
CA PHE A 397 1.95 6.18 -21.13
C PHE A 397 2.86 4.95 -21.34
N PRO A 398 3.83 5.01 -22.27
CA PRO A 398 4.81 3.95 -22.44
C PRO A 398 5.59 3.72 -21.15
N ALA A 399 5.77 2.45 -20.75
CA ALA A 399 6.68 2.12 -19.66
C ALA A 399 8.10 2.57 -20.03
N HIS A 400 8.79 3.21 -19.09
CA HIS A 400 10.14 3.72 -19.30
C HIS A 400 11.22 2.63 -19.18
N ASP A 401 10.81 1.43 -18.76
CA ASP A 401 11.67 0.32 -18.41
C ASP A 401 11.17 -1.00 -19.01
N LEU A 402 12.13 -1.90 -19.24
CA LEU A 402 11.87 -3.27 -19.69
C LEU A 402 11.91 -4.16 -18.44
N PRO A 403 10.82 -4.87 -18.11
CA PRO A 403 10.76 -5.74 -16.93
C PRO A 403 11.71 -6.92 -17.02
#